data_AF-A0A8S3WDM7-F1
#
_entry.id   AF-A0A8S3WDM7-F1
#
_cell.length_a   1.000
_cell.length_b   1.000
_cell.length_c   1.000
_cell.angle_alpha   90.00
_cell.angle_beta   90.00
_cell.angle_gamma   90.00
#
_symmetry.space_group_name_H-M   'P 1'
#
loop_
_entity.id
_entity.type
_entity.pdbx_description
1 polymer ?
#
loop_
_entity_poly.entity_id
_entity_poly.type
_entity_poly.pdbx_seq_one_letter_code
_entity_poly.pdbx_strand_id
1 'polypeptide(L)'
;MSRNILEDHRIQEILEEDSIEREVSSEIEDNLEIDDDDSNSSQSGDDDNSEAEDFSAGNISVEMLHRRPDLSDVPLSYIRQGYYVGRNGFTNWSIVEPPRNVRTRCHNIIFHAPGPINEAKDALMPLDCWNLMFPESLLDMVMTYTNMYIDSLHDNFQRERDCLPTDLVELKALLGLLYYCGKLRGAHLNTMNFWATDGTGSDVCIATIYTRIKKLDCDSGSYA
;
A
#
# COMPACT_ATOMS: atom_id res chain seq x y z
N MET A 1 28.72 8.18 -44.53
CA MET A 1 27.81 7.24 -43.82
C MET A 1 26.41 7.81 -43.94
N SER A 2 25.60 7.22 -44.81
CA SER A 2 24.25 7.71 -45.13
C SER A 2 23.31 7.41 -43.97
N ARG A 3 22.58 8.43 -43.50
CA ARG A 3 21.52 8.27 -42.51
C ARG A 3 20.30 7.68 -43.23
N ASN A 4 19.95 6.43 -42.92
CA ASN A 4 18.70 5.84 -43.36
C ASN A 4 17.57 6.48 -42.55
N ILE A 5 16.85 7.41 -43.16
CA ILE A 5 15.59 7.93 -42.63
C ILE A 5 14.54 6.86 -42.94
N LEU A 6 13.89 6.35 -41.90
CA LEU A 6 12.77 5.41 -42.06
C LEU A 6 11.59 6.20 -42.61
N GLU A 7 11.08 5.76 -43.77
CA GLU A 7 9.93 6.37 -44.44
C GLU A 7 8.65 6.20 -43.61
N ASP A 8 7.80 7.23 -43.57
CA ASP A 8 6.62 7.36 -42.70
C ASP A 8 5.66 6.16 -42.76
N HIS A 9 5.55 5.47 -43.91
CA HIS A 9 4.68 4.31 -44.06
C HIS A 9 5.08 3.13 -43.15
N ARG A 10 6.38 3.03 -42.84
CA ARG A 10 6.94 1.94 -42.03
C ARG A 10 6.79 2.20 -40.54
N ILE A 11 6.59 3.47 -40.16
CA ILE A 11 6.22 3.89 -38.81
C ILE A 11 4.75 3.57 -38.56
N GLN A 12 3.91 3.75 -39.58
CA GLN A 12 2.47 3.48 -39.50
C GLN A 12 2.15 1.98 -39.36
N GLU A 13 2.91 1.13 -40.06
CA GLU A 13 2.79 -0.33 -39.97
C GLU A 13 3.14 -0.85 -38.56
N ILE A 14 4.17 -0.31 -37.92
CA ILE A 14 4.60 -0.70 -36.56
C ILE A 14 3.55 -0.26 -35.51
N LEU A 15 2.90 0.89 -35.71
CA LEU A 15 1.85 1.38 -34.79
C LEU A 15 0.54 0.57 -34.89
N GLU A 16 0.25 0.00 -36.06
CA GLU A 16 -0.92 -0.87 -36.26
C GLU A 16 -0.71 -2.29 -35.71
N GLU A 17 0.51 -2.86 -35.81
CA GLU A 17 0.84 -4.16 -35.19
C GLU A 17 0.77 -4.10 -33.64
N ASP A 18 1.28 -3.02 -33.03
CA ASP A 18 1.24 -2.78 -31.58
C ASP A 18 -0.18 -2.62 -31.00
N SER A 19 -1.15 -2.26 -31.85
CA SER A 19 -2.55 -2.07 -31.42
C SER A 19 -3.30 -3.40 -31.31
N ILE A 20 -2.87 -4.43 -32.04
CA ILE A 20 -3.50 -5.75 -32.09
C ILE A 20 -3.01 -6.64 -30.91
N GLU A 21 -1.76 -6.49 -30.47
CA GLU A 21 -1.22 -7.29 -29.36
C GLU A 21 -1.74 -6.87 -27.97
N ARG A 22 -2.35 -5.68 -27.83
CA ARG A 22 -2.91 -5.20 -26.56
C ARG A 22 -4.28 -5.79 -26.19
N GLU A 23 -4.97 -6.46 -27.10
CA GLU A 23 -6.30 -7.04 -26.83
C GLU A 23 -6.27 -8.45 -26.20
N VAL A 24 -5.09 -9.10 -26.09
CA VAL A 24 -4.98 -10.50 -25.61
C VAL A 24 -4.10 -10.63 -24.35
N SER A 25 -4.26 -9.74 -23.39
CA SER A 25 -3.80 -9.99 -22.01
C SER A 25 -5.02 -10.20 -21.12
N SER A 26 -5.51 -11.44 -21.14
CA SER A 26 -6.63 -11.91 -20.35
C SER A 26 -6.37 -11.69 -18.85
N GLU A 27 -7.24 -10.88 -18.28
CA GLU A 27 -7.64 -10.75 -16.88
C GLU A 27 -7.36 -12.01 -16.04
N ILE A 28 -6.33 -11.92 -15.18
CA ILE A 28 -6.27 -12.67 -13.94
C ILE A 28 -6.11 -11.61 -12.85
N GLU A 29 -7.25 -11.18 -12.31
CA GLU A 29 -7.35 -10.37 -11.10
C GLU A 29 -6.91 -11.21 -9.90
N ASP A 30 -5.72 -10.93 -9.39
CA ASP A 30 -5.40 -11.25 -7.99
C ASP A 30 -6.17 -10.25 -7.11
N ASN A 31 -7.38 -10.64 -6.72
CA ASN A 31 -8.15 -9.99 -5.67
C ASN A 31 -7.42 -10.16 -4.33
N LEU A 32 -6.55 -9.21 -4.00
CA LEU A 32 -6.16 -8.99 -2.61
C LEU A 32 -7.26 -8.14 -1.95
N GLU A 33 -8.17 -8.81 -1.25
CA GLU A 33 -9.06 -8.17 -0.29
C GLU A 33 -8.18 -7.55 0.81
N ILE A 34 -7.98 -6.24 0.74
CA ILE A 34 -7.41 -5.45 1.81
C ILE A 34 -8.56 -5.14 2.77
N ASP A 35 -8.63 -5.88 3.87
CA ASP A 35 -9.49 -5.54 5.01
C ASP A 35 -8.89 -4.32 5.73
N ASP A 36 -9.37 -3.13 5.39
CA ASP A 36 -9.07 -1.89 6.12
C ASP A 36 -9.93 -1.82 7.41
N ASP A 37 -9.51 -2.52 8.47
CA ASP A 37 -10.01 -2.26 9.83
C ASP A 37 -9.14 -1.19 10.51
N ASP A 38 -9.41 0.06 10.17
CA ASP A 38 -8.68 1.23 10.67
C ASP A 38 -9.25 1.66 12.04
N SER A 39 -8.95 0.89 13.08
CA SER A 39 -9.35 1.18 14.46
C SER A 39 -8.41 2.21 15.14
N ASN A 40 -8.41 3.45 14.64
CA ASN A 40 -7.83 4.59 15.38
C ASN A 40 -8.92 5.32 16.18
N SER A 41 -9.28 4.74 17.33
CA SER A 41 -10.12 5.40 18.32
C SER A 41 -9.25 6.21 19.29
N SER A 42 -9.18 7.52 19.08
CA SER A 42 -8.67 8.44 20.10
C SER A 42 -9.66 8.52 21.27
N GLN A 43 -9.39 7.74 22.32
CA GLN A 43 -10.12 7.77 23.59
C GLN A 43 -9.91 9.11 24.31
N SER A 44 -10.90 10.00 24.24
CA SER A 44 -11.12 11.00 25.31
C SER A 44 -12.09 10.38 26.31
N GLY A 45 -11.59 10.07 27.51
CA GLY A 45 -12.39 9.54 28.60
C GLY A 45 -13.36 10.58 29.13
N ASP A 46 -14.63 10.19 29.24
CA ASP A 46 -15.52 10.66 30.30
C ASP A 46 -16.47 9.51 30.66
N ASP A 47 -16.48 9.23 31.95
CA ASP A 47 -17.17 8.17 32.68
C ASP A 47 -18.66 8.56 32.80
N ASP A 48 -19.58 7.74 32.27
CA ASP A 48 -20.96 7.73 32.77
C ASP A 48 -21.57 6.33 32.74
N ASN A 49 -22.05 5.96 33.91
CA ASN A 49 -22.56 4.67 34.33
C ASN A 49 -23.86 4.34 33.57
N SER A 50 -23.90 3.19 32.88
CA SER A 50 -25.18 2.58 32.51
C SER A 50 -25.13 1.07 32.70
N GLU A 51 -25.91 0.66 33.70
CA GLU A 51 -26.27 -0.71 34.10
C GLU A 51 -26.30 -1.66 32.90
N ALA A 52 -25.51 -2.73 32.97
CA ALA A 52 -25.59 -3.85 32.05
C ALA A 52 -26.93 -4.56 32.28
N GLU A 53 -27.95 -4.21 31.50
CA GLU A 53 -29.16 -5.02 31.39
C GLU A 53 -28.76 -6.40 30.83
N ASP A 54 -28.75 -7.39 31.72
CA ASP A 54 -28.55 -8.81 31.44
C ASP A 54 -29.68 -9.29 30.51
N PHE A 55 -29.46 -9.16 29.20
CA PHE A 55 -30.26 -9.88 28.23
C PHE A 55 -29.88 -11.35 28.32
N SER A 56 -30.58 -12.06 29.22
CA SER A 56 -30.66 -13.51 29.22
C SER A 56 -30.98 -13.97 27.81
N ALA A 57 -29.95 -14.43 27.10
CA ALA A 57 -30.11 -15.13 25.84
C ALA A 57 -30.84 -16.42 26.17
N GLY A 58 -32.16 -16.40 25.99
CA GLY A 58 -32.98 -17.58 26.13
C GLY A 58 -32.36 -18.71 25.32
N ASN A 59 -32.21 -19.88 25.96
CA ASN A 59 -31.62 -21.08 25.36
C ASN A 59 -32.08 -21.23 23.91
N ILE A 60 -31.14 -21.23 22.97
CA ILE A 60 -31.47 -21.47 21.56
C ILE A 60 -32.12 -22.85 21.47
N SER A 61 -33.35 -22.91 20.96
CA SER A 61 -34.01 -24.19 20.79
C SER A 61 -33.29 -24.97 19.68
N VAL A 62 -33.24 -26.30 19.81
CA VAL A 62 -32.70 -27.19 18.76
C VAL A 62 -33.40 -26.94 17.41
N GLU A 63 -34.64 -26.45 17.45
CA GLU A 63 -35.44 -26.06 16.29
C GLU A 63 -34.89 -24.81 15.56
N MET A 64 -34.29 -23.85 16.27
CA MET A 64 -33.60 -22.71 15.64
C MET A 64 -32.28 -23.12 14.97
N LEU A 65 -31.56 -24.10 15.51
CA LEU A 65 -30.37 -24.69 14.87
C LEU A 65 -30.75 -25.41 13.57
N HIS A 66 -31.91 -26.09 13.52
CA HIS A 66 -32.40 -26.74 12.29
C HIS A 66 -32.83 -25.76 11.19
N ARG A 67 -33.11 -24.50 11.54
CA ARG A 67 -33.48 -23.46 10.57
C ARG A 67 -32.26 -22.76 9.93
N ARG A 68 -31.05 -23.11 10.36
CA ARG A 68 -29.77 -22.56 9.89
C ARG A 68 -28.83 -23.65 9.38
N PRO A 69 -28.96 -24.06 8.11
CA PRO A 69 -28.12 -25.12 7.53
C PRO A 69 -26.63 -24.74 7.44
N ASP A 70 -26.29 -23.46 7.56
CA ASP A 70 -24.92 -22.93 7.69
C ASP A 70 -24.23 -23.35 9.00
N LEU A 71 -25.00 -23.80 10.01
CA LEU A 71 -24.48 -24.24 11.30
C LEU A 71 -24.13 -25.73 11.36
N SER A 72 -24.34 -26.50 10.29
CA SER A 72 -24.10 -27.95 10.30
C SER A 72 -22.63 -28.32 10.49
N ASP A 73 -21.72 -27.46 10.01
CA ASP A 73 -20.29 -27.74 9.93
C ASP A 73 -19.50 -27.14 11.10
N VAL A 74 -20.17 -26.42 12.00
CA VAL A 74 -19.56 -25.80 13.18
C VAL A 74 -19.68 -26.76 14.37
N PRO A 75 -18.57 -27.17 15.02
CA PRO A 75 -18.64 -28.06 16.17
C PRO A 75 -19.45 -27.42 17.30
N LEU A 76 -20.36 -28.20 17.91
CA LEU A 76 -21.22 -27.73 19.00
C LEU A 76 -20.45 -27.14 20.20
N SER A 77 -19.18 -27.48 20.37
CA SER A 77 -18.31 -26.87 21.38
C SER A 77 -18.10 -25.36 21.20
N TYR A 78 -18.21 -24.86 19.96
CA TYR A 78 -18.10 -23.44 19.64
C TYR A 78 -19.44 -22.72 19.74
N ILE A 79 -20.55 -23.44 19.92
CA ILE A 79 -21.91 -22.87 20.00
C ILE A 79 -22.37 -22.96 21.45
N ARG A 80 -22.34 -21.83 22.17
CA ARG A 80 -22.84 -21.75 23.54
C ARG A 80 -24.00 -20.76 23.60
N GLN A 81 -25.19 -21.24 23.97
CA GLN A 81 -26.35 -20.41 24.28
C GLN A 81 -26.67 -19.34 23.21
N GLY A 82 -26.54 -19.69 21.92
CA GLY A 82 -26.84 -18.75 20.83
C GLY A 82 -25.71 -17.80 20.44
N TYR A 83 -24.49 -18.07 20.88
CA TYR A 83 -23.28 -17.37 20.47
C TYR A 83 -22.24 -18.35 19.88
N TYR A 84 -21.46 -17.88 18.90
CA TYR A 84 -20.18 -18.48 18.59
C TYR A 84 -19.12 -18.00 19.58
N VAL A 85 -18.39 -18.93 20.17
CA VAL A 85 -17.29 -18.61 21.08
C VAL A 85 -15.99 -18.59 20.29
N GLY A 86 -15.26 -17.48 20.32
CA GLY A 86 -13.95 -17.35 19.72
C GLY A 86 -12.94 -18.33 20.33
N ARG A 87 -11.84 -18.60 19.64
CA ARG A 87 -10.79 -19.51 20.10
C ARG A 87 -10.19 -19.13 21.46
N ASN A 88 -10.23 -17.85 21.81
CA ASN A 88 -9.80 -17.32 23.10
C ASN A 88 -10.73 -17.70 24.27
N GLY A 89 -11.93 -18.23 24.00
CA GLY A 89 -12.93 -18.59 25.01
C GLY A 89 -13.68 -17.40 25.61
N PHE A 90 -13.36 -16.18 25.21
CA PHE A 90 -13.90 -14.93 25.79
C PHE A 90 -14.80 -14.17 24.81
N THR A 91 -14.44 -14.14 23.53
CA THR A 91 -15.20 -13.37 22.54
C THR A 91 -16.44 -14.16 22.14
N ASN A 92 -17.62 -13.60 22.33
CA ASN A 92 -18.90 -14.21 21.97
C ASN A 92 -19.52 -13.43 20.81
N TRP A 93 -19.79 -14.12 19.69
CA TRP A 93 -20.45 -13.55 18.51
C TRP A 93 -21.90 -14.02 18.48
N SER A 94 -22.85 -13.09 18.54
CA SER A 94 -24.27 -13.45 18.52
C SER A 94 -24.62 -14.17 17.22
N ILE A 95 -25.23 -15.34 17.33
CA ILE A 95 -25.79 -16.05 16.18
C ILE A 95 -27.07 -15.32 15.74
N VAL A 96 -27.83 -14.76 16.67
CA VAL A 96 -29.10 -14.10 16.38
C VAL A 96 -28.85 -12.66 15.92
N GLU A 97 -29.51 -12.25 14.84
CA GLU A 97 -29.49 -10.85 14.39
C GLU A 97 -30.01 -9.94 15.51
N PRO A 98 -29.37 -8.78 15.73
CA PRO A 98 -29.85 -7.84 16.73
C PRO A 98 -31.26 -7.32 16.37
N PRO A 99 -32.12 -7.08 17.37
CA PRO A 99 -33.48 -6.60 17.13
C PRO A 99 -33.46 -5.23 16.43
N ARG A 100 -34.12 -5.13 15.27
CA ARG A 100 -34.10 -3.93 14.41
C ARG A 100 -34.91 -2.74 14.97
N ASN A 101 -35.79 -2.97 15.95
CA ASN A 101 -36.63 -1.94 16.57
C ASN A 101 -36.05 -1.43 17.90
N VAL A 102 -34.73 -1.31 17.99
CA VAL A 102 -34.03 -0.79 19.15
C VAL A 102 -33.14 0.35 18.70
N ARG A 103 -33.04 1.40 19.53
CA ARG A 103 -32.12 2.50 19.29
C ARG A 103 -30.69 1.98 19.21
N THR A 104 -29.95 2.36 18.17
CA THR A 104 -28.51 2.10 18.05
C THR A 104 -27.79 2.67 19.28
N ARG A 105 -26.98 1.85 19.95
CA ARG A 105 -26.20 2.27 21.12
C ARG A 105 -25.29 3.44 20.74
N CYS A 106 -25.07 4.38 21.66
CA CYS A 106 -24.29 5.60 21.41
C CYS A 106 -22.89 5.32 20.81
N HIS A 107 -22.19 4.29 21.30
CA HIS A 107 -20.86 3.90 20.80
C HIS A 107 -20.87 3.28 19.39
N ASN A 108 -22.04 2.86 18.88
CA ASN A 108 -22.20 2.35 17.51
C ASN A 108 -22.72 3.44 16.55
N ILE A 109 -22.95 4.66 17.04
CA ILE A 109 -23.34 5.78 16.19
C ILE A 109 -22.05 6.36 15.60
N ILE A 110 -21.84 6.11 14.31
CA ILE A 110 -20.74 6.71 13.56
C ILE A 110 -21.08 8.20 13.34
N PHE A 111 -20.40 9.10 14.05
CA PHE A 111 -20.62 10.55 13.97
C PHE A 111 -19.89 11.22 12.80
N HIS A 112 -18.87 10.58 12.24
CA HIS A 112 -18.07 11.11 11.15
C HIS A 112 -18.23 10.26 9.91
N ALA A 113 -18.66 10.88 8.82
CA ALA A 113 -18.69 10.21 7.53
C ALA A 113 -17.27 9.81 7.11
N PRO A 114 -17.08 8.62 6.52
CA PRO A 114 -15.78 8.22 6.00
C PRO A 114 -15.34 9.20 4.92
N GLY A 115 -14.09 9.67 5.00
CA GLY A 115 -13.53 10.61 4.04
C GLY A 115 -12.34 11.39 4.58
N PRO A 116 -11.69 12.19 3.72
CA PRO A 116 -10.55 13.02 4.12
C PRO A 116 -10.96 14.02 5.21
N ILE A 117 -10.09 14.18 6.20
CA ILE A 117 -10.28 15.08 7.33
C ILE A 117 -9.30 16.25 7.25
N ASN A 118 -9.68 17.39 7.85
CA ASN A 118 -8.82 18.57 7.99
C ASN A 118 -8.22 19.03 6.65
N GLU A 119 -6.92 19.29 6.62
CA GLU A 119 -6.14 19.78 5.48
C GLU A 119 -6.21 18.84 4.26
N ALA A 120 -6.50 17.55 4.45
CA ALA A 120 -6.69 16.61 3.36
C ALA A 120 -7.97 16.85 2.55
N LYS A 121 -8.93 17.64 3.06
CA LYS A 121 -10.14 18.02 2.31
C LYS A 121 -9.85 19.01 1.19
N ASP A 122 -8.83 19.84 1.38
CA ASP A 122 -8.49 20.92 0.47
C ASP A 122 -7.46 20.48 -0.60
N ALA A 123 -6.90 19.27 -0.46
CA ALA A 123 -5.95 18.69 -1.40
C ALA A 123 -6.69 18.15 -2.65
N LEU A 124 -6.70 18.96 -3.71
CA LEU A 124 -7.38 18.63 -4.98
C LEU A 124 -6.44 17.98 -5.99
N MET A 125 -5.14 18.30 -5.94
CA MET A 125 -4.15 17.72 -6.86
C MET A 125 -3.48 16.50 -6.21
N PRO A 126 -3.12 15.46 -7.00
CA PRO A 126 -2.39 14.31 -6.46
C PRO A 126 -1.10 14.67 -5.74
N LEU A 127 -0.42 15.74 -6.18
CA LEU A 127 0.80 16.23 -5.54
C LEU A 127 0.53 16.85 -4.17
N ASP A 128 -0.61 17.53 -4.00
CA ASP A 128 -1.01 18.10 -2.72
C ASP A 128 -1.29 16.98 -1.71
N CYS A 129 -2.01 15.94 -2.14
CA CYS A 129 -2.21 14.73 -1.34
C CYS A 129 -0.88 14.06 -0.97
N TRP A 130 0.05 13.99 -1.92
CA TRP A 130 1.37 13.41 -1.69
C TRP A 130 2.17 14.20 -0.66
N ASN A 131 2.15 15.54 -0.72
CA ASN A 131 2.83 16.40 0.24
C ASN A 131 2.26 16.29 1.67
N LEU A 132 0.98 15.93 1.81
CA LEU A 132 0.38 15.63 3.13
C LEU A 132 0.92 14.32 3.72
N MET A 133 1.17 13.31 2.87
CA MET A 133 1.75 12.03 3.30
C MET A 133 3.26 12.12 3.55
N PHE A 134 3.96 12.88 2.72
CA PHE A 134 5.40 13.09 2.77
C PHE A 134 5.70 14.59 2.94
N PRO A 135 5.56 15.13 4.17
CA PRO A 135 5.84 16.53 4.43
C PRO A 135 7.32 16.85 4.22
N GLU A 136 7.62 18.10 3.85
CA GLU A 136 8.98 18.54 3.56
C GLU A 136 9.94 18.33 4.73
N SER A 137 9.48 18.51 5.97
CA SER A 137 10.26 18.25 7.18
C SER A 137 10.70 16.79 7.34
N LEU A 138 9.89 15.84 6.87
CA LEU A 138 10.25 14.42 6.85
C LEU A 138 11.30 14.16 5.77
N LEU A 139 11.13 14.75 4.58
CA LEU A 139 12.11 14.62 3.50
C LEU A 139 13.47 15.24 3.88
N ASP A 140 13.46 16.39 4.55
CA ASP A 140 14.64 17.03 5.11
C ASP A 140 15.36 16.16 6.13
N MET A 141 14.60 15.49 7.00
CA MET A 141 15.14 14.55 7.98
C MET A 141 15.83 13.38 7.28
N VAL A 142 15.18 12.76 6.31
CA VAL A 142 15.75 11.65 5.51
C VAL A 142 17.02 12.11 4.79
N MET A 143 16.98 13.26 4.12
CA MET A 143 18.13 13.85 3.43
C MET A 143 19.29 14.09 4.40
N THR A 144 19.03 14.67 5.57
CA THR A 144 20.07 14.99 6.56
C THR A 144 20.80 13.73 7.02
N TYR A 145 20.07 12.69 7.42
CA TYR A 145 20.70 11.44 7.84
C TYR A 145 21.38 10.69 6.69
N THR A 146 20.83 10.78 5.47
CA THR A 146 21.47 10.22 4.27
C THR A 146 22.80 10.90 3.99
N ASN A 147 22.87 12.23 4.11
CA ASN A 147 24.11 12.99 3.91
C ASN A 147 25.15 12.67 4.99
N MET A 148 24.73 12.54 6.26
CA MET A 148 25.63 12.07 7.33
C MET A 148 26.22 10.69 7.03
N TYR A 149 25.42 9.79 6.43
CA TYR A 149 25.91 8.47 6.02
C TYR A 149 26.85 8.55 4.83
N ILE A 150 26.55 9.37 3.82
CA ILE A 150 27.43 9.61 2.68
C ILE A 150 28.80 10.14 3.16
N ASP A 151 28.81 11.12 4.06
CA ASP A 151 30.04 11.67 4.63
C ASP A 151 30.88 10.59 5.33
N SER A 152 30.23 9.62 6.00
CA SER A 152 30.92 8.49 6.64
C SER A 152 31.58 7.53 5.65
N LEU A 153 31.10 7.48 4.40
CA LEU A 153 31.64 6.64 3.34
C LEU A 153 32.67 7.36 2.47
N HIS A 154 32.91 8.65 2.69
CA HIS A 154 33.76 9.49 1.84
C HIS A 154 35.15 8.89 1.60
N ASP A 155 35.76 8.31 2.64
CA ASP A 155 37.10 7.69 2.57
C ASP A 155 37.15 6.40 1.73
N ASN A 156 36.01 5.76 1.48
CA ASN A 156 35.93 4.54 0.67
C ASN A 156 35.96 4.83 -0.83
N PHE A 157 35.72 6.08 -1.24
CA PHE A 157 35.64 6.46 -2.65
C PHE A 157 36.92 7.12 -3.15
N GLN A 158 37.48 6.59 -4.25
CA GLN A 158 38.66 7.19 -4.90
C GLN A 158 38.36 8.52 -5.61
N ARG A 159 37.09 8.81 -5.90
CA ARG A 159 36.68 10.02 -6.62
C ARG A 159 35.60 10.74 -5.82
N GLU A 160 35.86 12.00 -5.51
CA GLU A 160 34.96 12.89 -4.75
C GLU A 160 33.56 12.98 -5.36
N ARG A 161 33.47 13.03 -6.70
CA ARG A 161 32.18 13.10 -7.42
C ARG A 161 31.23 11.93 -7.14
N ASP A 162 31.77 10.78 -6.71
CA ASP A 162 30.98 9.57 -6.46
C ASP A 162 30.39 9.57 -5.05
N CYS A 163 30.82 10.50 -4.18
CA CYS A 163 30.39 10.66 -2.79
C CYS A 163 29.94 12.09 -2.48
N LEU A 164 29.25 12.73 -3.43
CA LEU A 164 28.67 14.05 -3.20
C LEU A 164 27.47 13.95 -2.24
N PRO A 165 27.12 15.02 -1.50
CA PRO A 165 25.90 15.08 -0.72
C PRO A 165 24.65 15.10 -1.62
N THR A 166 23.55 14.57 -1.11
CA THR A 166 22.25 14.51 -1.78
C THR A 166 21.42 15.76 -1.50
N ASP A 167 20.67 16.21 -2.51
CA ASP A 167 19.71 17.31 -2.40
C ASP A 167 18.24 16.83 -2.37
N LEU A 168 17.32 17.67 -1.91
CA LEU A 168 15.88 17.39 -1.90
C LEU A 168 15.34 17.05 -3.29
N VAL A 169 15.85 17.70 -4.34
CA VAL A 169 15.45 17.42 -5.72
C VAL A 169 15.83 15.99 -6.12
N GLU A 170 17.02 15.55 -5.74
CA GLU A 170 17.50 14.20 -6.01
C GLU A 170 16.72 13.14 -5.21
N LEU A 171 16.40 13.44 -3.95
CA LEU A 171 15.56 12.57 -3.13
C LEU A 171 14.14 12.43 -3.71
N LYS A 172 13.52 13.54 -4.13
CA LYS A 172 12.21 13.52 -4.80
C LYS A 172 12.27 12.80 -6.14
N ALA A 173 13.34 12.98 -6.91
CA ALA A 173 13.56 12.26 -8.17
C ALA A 173 13.71 10.74 -7.95
N LEU A 174 14.41 10.33 -6.89
CA LEU A 174 14.53 8.93 -6.49
C LEU A 174 13.17 8.32 -6.12
N LEU A 175 12.35 9.03 -5.34
CA LEU A 175 10.99 8.57 -5.00
C LEU A 175 10.09 8.46 -6.24
N GLY A 176 10.15 9.45 -7.14
CA GLY A 176 9.45 9.41 -8.42
C GLY A 176 9.87 8.22 -9.28
N LEU A 177 11.16 7.89 -9.27
CA LEU A 177 11.68 6.73 -9.96
C LEU A 177 11.17 5.42 -9.34
N LEU A 178 11.11 5.32 -8.01
CA LEU A 178 10.56 4.15 -7.32
C LEU A 178 9.09 3.94 -7.69
N TYR A 179 8.28 5.00 -7.76
CA TYR A 179 6.89 4.90 -8.23
C TYR A 179 6.81 4.45 -9.68
N TYR A 180 7.70 4.94 -10.53
CA TYR A 180 7.76 4.51 -11.93
C TYR A 180 8.14 3.03 -12.07
N CYS A 181 9.13 2.55 -11.32
CA CYS A 181 9.50 1.13 -11.28
C CYS A 181 8.36 0.25 -10.74
N GLY A 182 7.64 0.74 -9.72
CA GLY A 182 6.43 0.09 -9.20
C GLY A 182 5.33 -0.02 -10.24
N LYS A 183 5.09 1.04 -11.02
CA LYS A 183 4.13 1.03 -12.14
C LYS A 183 4.48 -0.03 -13.19
N LEU A 184 5.77 -0.23 -13.46
CA LEU A 184 6.25 -1.26 -14.38
C LEU A 184 6.18 -2.69 -13.81
N ARG A 185 5.69 -2.87 -12.57
CA ARG A 185 5.69 -4.14 -11.82
C ARG A 185 7.08 -4.79 -11.75
N GLY A 186 8.14 -3.97 -11.83
CA GLY A 186 9.51 -4.44 -11.97
C GLY A 186 10.24 -4.61 -10.65
N ALA A 187 9.52 -4.74 -9.52
CA ALA A 187 10.12 -4.89 -8.19
C ALA A 187 11.04 -6.12 -8.07
N HIS A 188 10.80 -7.16 -8.88
CA HIS A 188 11.61 -8.38 -8.92
C HIS A 188 12.75 -8.33 -9.95
N LEU A 189 12.81 -7.29 -10.78
CA LEU A 189 13.84 -7.16 -11.80
C LEU A 189 15.12 -6.63 -11.17
N ASN A 190 16.26 -7.09 -11.70
CA ASN A 190 17.55 -6.55 -11.31
C ASN A 190 17.57 -5.04 -11.63
N THR A 191 18.03 -4.24 -10.67
CA THR A 191 18.17 -2.79 -10.82
C THR A 191 18.94 -2.46 -12.11
N MET A 192 19.99 -3.20 -12.45
CA MET A 192 20.80 -3.01 -13.65
C MET A 192 20.00 -3.05 -14.96
N ASN A 193 18.89 -3.78 -15.02
CA ASN A 193 18.07 -3.86 -16.23
C ASN A 193 17.35 -2.53 -16.52
N PHE A 194 16.97 -1.78 -15.49
CA PHE A 194 16.32 -0.48 -15.68
C PHE A 194 17.26 0.58 -16.27
N TRP A 195 18.57 0.44 -16.05
CA TRP A 195 19.62 1.34 -16.57
C TRP A 195 20.46 0.70 -17.68
N ALA A 196 19.94 -0.34 -18.35
CA ALA A 196 20.62 -0.96 -19.47
C ALA A 196 20.71 0.01 -20.67
N THR A 197 21.89 0.11 -21.28
CA THR A 197 22.15 1.01 -22.43
C THR A 197 22.07 0.30 -23.78
N ASP A 198 21.70 -0.98 -23.77
CA ASP A 198 21.54 -1.85 -24.94
C ASP A 198 20.19 -1.67 -25.66
N GLY A 199 19.40 -0.68 -25.24
CA GLY A 199 18.06 -0.40 -25.78
C GLY A 199 16.92 -1.12 -25.04
N THR A 200 17.24 -1.93 -24.02
CA THR A 200 16.23 -2.60 -23.18
C THR A 200 15.93 -1.87 -21.87
N GLY A 201 16.76 -0.89 -21.50
CA GLY A 201 16.57 -0.06 -20.32
C GLY A 201 15.48 0.99 -20.49
N SER A 202 14.99 1.52 -19.37
CA SER A 202 13.99 2.57 -19.37
C SER A 202 14.65 3.93 -19.52
N ASP A 203 14.28 4.66 -20.58
CA ASP A 203 14.76 6.01 -20.84
C ASP A 203 14.53 6.96 -19.66
N VAL A 204 13.41 6.78 -18.94
CA VAL A 204 13.05 7.58 -17.75
C VAL A 204 14.06 7.36 -16.63
N CYS A 205 14.49 6.12 -16.42
CA CYS A 205 15.46 5.76 -15.36
C CYS A 205 16.86 6.29 -15.72
N ILE A 206 17.25 6.15 -16.98
CA ILE A 206 18.52 6.66 -17.51
C ILE A 206 18.58 8.18 -17.40
N ALA A 207 17.48 8.88 -17.69
CA ALA A 207 17.43 10.34 -17.69
C ALA A 207 17.38 10.99 -16.30
N THR A 208 16.85 10.30 -15.28
CA THR A 208 16.67 10.89 -13.93
C THR A 208 17.93 10.80 -13.07
N ILE A 209 18.49 9.61 -12.86
CA ILE A 209 19.70 9.41 -12.04
C ILE A 209 20.57 8.35 -12.72
N TYR A 210 21.50 8.78 -13.58
CA TYR A 210 22.34 7.86 -14.36
C TYR A 210 23.54 7.28 -13.57
N THR A 211 24.12 8.03 -12.63
CA THR A 211 25.47 7.72 -12.11
C THR A 211 25.54 7.33 -10.64
N ARG A 212 24.54 7.62 -9.81
CA ARG A 212 24.65 7.44 -8.33
C ARG A 212 24.23 6.06 -7.84
N ILE A 213 23.11 5.52 -8.33
CA ILE A 213 22.56 4.25 -7.85
C ILE A 213 23.44 3.05 -8.23
N LYS A 214 24.09 3.10 -9.40
CA LYS A 214 24.96 2.03 -9.90
C LYS A 214 26.13 1.69 -8.98
N LYS A 215 26.48 2.59 -8.05
CA LYS A 215 27.63 2.43 -7.15
C LYS A 215 27.28 1.92 -5.76
N LEU A 216 26.05 2.15 -5.29
CA LEU A 216 25.59 1.65 -3.99
C LEU A 216 25.33 0.14 -4.01
N ASP A 217 24.83 -0.41 -5.12
CA ASP A 217 24.59 -1.86 -5.24
C ASP A 217 25.88 -2.67 -5.42
N CYS A 218 26.93 -2.09 -6.01
CA CYS A 218 28.14 -2.84 -6.38
C CYS A 218 29.00 -3.25 -5.16
N ASP A 219 28.85 -2.57 -4.02
CA ASP A 219 29.61 -2.85 -2.79
C ASP A 219 28.89 -3.83 -1.85
N SER A 220 27.61 -4.14 -2.10
CA SER A 220 26.85 -5.13 -1.30
C SER A 220 27.23 -6.59 -1.59
N GLY A 221 28.05 -6.83 -2.63
CA GLY A 221 28.52 -8.15 -3.06
C GLY A 221 29.93 -8.54 -2.61
N SER A 222 30.62 -7.72 -1.80
CA SER A 222 32.00 -7.95 -1.36
C SER A 222 32.13 -8.09 0.15
N TYR A 223 31.34 -8.98 0.75
CA TYR A 223 31.70 -9.58 2.03
C TYR A 223 31.61 -11.10 1.89
N ALA A 224 32.80 -11.69 1.76
CA ALA A 224 33.04 -13.11 1.97
C ALA A 224 33.04 -13.43 3.47
#